data_AF-A0A2Z5U7G7-F1
#
_entry.id   AF-A0A2Z5U7G7-F1
#
_cell.length_a   1.000
_cell.length_b   1.000
_cell.length_c   1.000
_cell.angle_alpha   90.00
_cell.angle_beta   90.00
_cell.angle_gamma   90.00
#
_symmetry.space_group_name_H-M   'P 1'
#
loop_
_entity.id
_entity.type
_entity.pdbx_description
1 polymer ?
#
loop_
_entity_poly.entity_id
_entity_poly.type
_entity_poly.pdbx_seq_one_letter_code
_entity_poly.pdbx_strand_id
1 'polypeptide(L)'
;SAHTGEHGVDEYPDISGITNAREAMRKMTEEDKRKILQQVELFRREKMTFDNEVAKWDDAGNDIIMLAKHMCMIMLEMTDFTRGRGPLKTTMDVINAAKKISEAGTKLDKLTREIAEQCPESSTKQDLLAYLQRIALYCHQIQ
;
A
#
# COMPACT_ATOMS: atom_id res chain seq x y z
N SER A 1 -34.50 10.22 -10.11
CA SER A 1 -33.28 10.95 -9.69
C SER A 1 -33.26 11.11 -8.20
N ALA A 2 -32.28 10.52 -7.54
CA ALA A 2 -31.89 10.88 -6.18
C ALA A 2 -30.36 10.76 -6.12
N HIS A 3 -29.68 11.86 -6.41
CA HIS A 3 -28.27 12.02 -6.07
C HIS A 3 -28.19 12.12 -4.54
N THR A 4 -27.94 11.00 -3.87
CA THR A 4 -27.42 11.02 -2.51
C THR A 4 -26.02 11.58 -2.58
N GLY A 5 -25.87 12.87 -2.29
CA GLY A 5 -24.59 13.55 -2.26
C GLY A 5 -23.69 12.91 -1.21
N GLU A 6 -22.48 12.53 -1.64
CA GLU A 6 -21.34 12.30 -0.76
C GLU A 6 -21.05 13.60 0.01
N HIS A 7 -21.71 13.83 1.15
CA HIS A 7 -21.25 14.83 2.11
C HIS A 7 -20.06 14.22 2.87
N GLY A 8 -18.88 14.32 2.25
CA GLY A 8 -17.62 14.07 2.93
C GLY A 8 -17.41 15.13 4.01
N VAL A 9 -16.95 14.70 5.19
CA VAL A 9 -16.55 15.60 6.27
C VAL A 9 -15.42 16.50 5.77
N ASP A 10 -15.59 17.82 5.88
CA ASP A 10 -14.54 18.77 5.54
C ASP A 10 -13.41 18.67 6.57
N GLU A 11 -12.27 18.11 6.16
CA GLU A 11 -11.08 17.97 7.01
C GLU A 11 -10.38 19.33 7.25
N TYR A 12 -10.69 20.36 6.46
CA TYR A 12 -10.03 21.67 6.49
C TYR A 12 -11.04 22.82 6.43
N PRO A 13 -11.97 22.94 7.40
CA PRO A 13 -13.06 23.93 7.38
C PRO A 13 -12.56 25.38 7.32
N ASP A 14 -11.32 25.63 7.75
CA ASP A 14 -10.72 26.97 7.79
C ASP A 14 -9.99 27.36 6.49
N ILE A 15 -9.91 26.47 5.49
CA ILE A 15 -9.13 26.71 4.25
C ILE A 15 -10.04 26.74 3.03
N SER A 16 -10.31 27.95 2.52
CA SER A 16 -11.15 28.15 1.33
C SER A 16 -10.65 27.35 0.11
N GLY A 17 -11.55 26.52 -0.44
CA GLY A 17 -11.30 25.71 -1.63
C GLY A 17 -10.41 24.49 -1.40
N ILE A 18 -10.28 24.00 -0.17
CA ILE A 18 -9.82 22.65 0.16
C ILE A 18 -10.90 22.00 1.01
N THR A 19 -11.43 20.87 0.57
CA THR A 19 -12.48 20.16 1.33
C THR A 19 -12.04 18.80 1.83
N ASN A 20 -10.85 18.34 1.43
CA ASN A 20 -10.30 17.03 1.79
C ASN A 20 -8.78 17.00 1.68
N ALA A 21 -8.15 16.04 2.38
CA ALA A 21 -6.70 15.91 2.43
C ALA A 21 -6.05 15.70 1.06
N ARG A 22 -6.68 14.97 0.13
CA ARG A 22 -6.15 14.80 -1.22
C ARG A 22 -6.02 16.14 -1.96
N GLU A 23 -6.98 17.05 -1.81
CA GLU A 23 -6.90 18.40 -2.38
C GLU A 23 -5.78 19.22 -1.74
N ALA A 24 -5.56 19.08 -0.43
CA ALA A 24 -4.44 19.70 0.26
C ALA A 24 -3.09 19.27 -0.34
N MET A 25 -2.93 17.97 -0.67
CA MET A 25 -1.72 17.46 -1.33
C MET A 25 -1.44 18.15 -2.68
N ARG A 26 -2.46 18.60 -3.42
CA ARG A 26 -2.29 19.33 -4.70
C ARG A 26 -1.75 20.74 -4.50
N LYS A 27 -2.01 21.35 -3.34
CA LYS A 27 -1.62 22.72 -3.00
C LYS A 27 -0.27 22.81 -2.27
N MET A 28 0.43 21.69 -2.09
CA MET A 28 1.79 21.68 -1.52
C MET A 28 2.75 22.54 -2.34
N THR A 29 3.86 22.94 -1.71
CA THR A 29 4.92 23.72 -2.37
C THR A 29 5.55 22.91 -3.52
N GLU A 30 6.10 23.60 -4.51
CA GLU A 30 6.80 22.94 -5.62
C GLU A 30 8.04 22.17 -5.15
N GLU A 31 8.68 22.60 -4.06
CA GLU A 31 9.78 21.87 -3.43
C GLU A 31 9.31 20.53 -2.87
N ASP A 32 8.21 20.51 -2.11
CA ASP A 32 7.69 19.29 -1.52
C ASP A 32 7.12 18.34 -2.58
N LYS A 33 6.43 18.87 -3.59
CA LYS A 33 6.00 18.07 -4.75
C LYS A 33 7.18 17.40 -5.44
N ARG A 34 8.33 18.09 -5.57
CA ARG A 34 9.54 17.49 -6.17
C ARG A 34 10.09 16.35 -5.31
N LYS A 35 10.13 16.52 -3.98
CA LYS A 35 10.55 15.46 -3.05
C LYS A 35 9.61 14.25 -3.14
N ILE A 36 8.30 14.47 -3.16
CA ILE A 36 7.29 13.42 -3.33
C ILE A 36 7.51 12.68 -4.66
N LEU A 37 7.68 13.40 -5.77
CA LEU A 37 7.91 12.79 -7.08
C LEU A 37 9.18 11.93 -7.11
N GLN A 38 10.26 12.36 -6.44
CA GLN A 38 11.47 11.56 -6.32
C GLN A 38 11.22 10.25 -5.58
N GLN A 39 10.48 10.28 -4.46
CA GLN A 39 10.12 9.07 -3.71
C GLN A 39 9.17 8.15 -4.50
N VAL A 40 8.22 8.74 -5.23
CA VAL A 40 7.30 7.99 -6.11
C VAL A 40 8.07 7.25 -7.22
N GLU A 41 9.13 7.85 -7.75
CA GLU A 41 9.94 7.21 -8.79
C GLU A 41 10.75 6.02 -8.23
N LEU A 42 11.28 6.15 -7.02
CA LEU A 42 11.89 5.01 -6.32
C LEU A 42 10.89 3.89 -6.09
N PHE A 43 9.68 4.22 -5.63
CA PHE A 43 8.60 3.26 -5.45
C PHE A 43 8.23 2.54 -6.77
N ARG A 44 8.13 3.27 -7.88
CA ARG A 44 7.82 2.69 -9.19
C ARG A 44 8.86 1.69 -9.66
N ARG A 45 10.14 1.97 -9.41
CA ARG A 45 11.23 1.05 -9.73
C ARG A 45 11.10 -0.25 -8.95
N GLU A 46 10.85 -0.18 -7.65
CA GLU A 46 10.62 -1.38 -6.84
C GLU A 46 9.35 -2.14 -7.26
N LYS A 47 8.29 -1.41 -7.59
CA LYS A 47 7.05 -1.98 -8.13
C LYS A 47 7.28 -2.72 -9.45
N MET A 48 8.14 -2.22 -10.33
CA MET A 48 8.48 -2.90 -11.57
C MET A 48 9.20 -4.24 -11.32
N THR A 49 10.11 -4.28 -10.34
CA THR A 49 10.74 -5.54 -9.91
C THR A 49 9.69 -6.53 -9.39
N PHE A 50 8.75 -6.05 -8.58
CA PHE A 50 7.63 -6.85 -8.08
C PHE A 50 6.75 -7.40 -9.20
N ASP A 51 6.32 -6.56 -10.16
CA ASP A 51 5.49 -6.98 -11.29
C ASP A 51 6.18 -8.10 -12.10
N ASN A 52 7.48 -7.94 -12.37
CA ASN A 52 8.25 -8.92 -13.12
C ASN A 52 8.34 -10.27 -12.40
N GLU A 53 8.41 -10.27 -11.07
CA GLU A 53 8.42 -11.51 -10.29
C GLU A 53 7.04 -12.16 -10.30
N VAL A 54 6.01 -11.38 -10.01
CA VAL A 54 4.63 -11.88 -9.92
C VAL A 54 4.08 -12.36 -11.25
N ALA A 55 4.52 -11.79 -12.38
CA ALA A 55 4.12 -12.23 -13.71
C ALA A 55 4.59 -13.65 -14.08
N LYS A 56 5.52 -14.24 -13.32
CA LYS A 56 5.99 -15.63 -13.53
C LYS A 56 5.00 -16.67 -13.01
N TRP A 57 4.04 -16.26 -12.18
CA TRP A 57 3.17 -17.15 -11.43
C TRP A 57 1.71 -16.99 -11.88
N ASP A 58 1.03 -18.11 -12.08
CA ASP A 58 -0.43 -18.13 -12.13
C ASP A 58 -0.97 -17.89 -10.72
N ASP A 59 -1.94 -16.98 -10.59
CA ASP A 59 -2.55 -16.65 -9.30
C ASP A 59 -3.74 -17.55 -8.95
N ALA A 60 -4.19 -18.39 -9.89
CA ALA A 60 -5.20 -19.41 -9.63
C ALA A 60 -4.71 -20.43 -8.58
N GLY A 61 -5.18 -20.27 -7.34
CA GLY A 61 -4.83 -21.14 -6.21
C GLY A 61 -3.54 -20.78 -5.49
N ASN A 62 -2.93 -19.62 -5.79
CA ASN A 62 -1.77 -19.11 -5.04
C ASN A 62 -2.15 -17.86 -4.24
N ASP A 63 -2.63 -18.09 -3.03
CA ASP A 63 -3.08 -17.04 -2.12
C ASP A 63 -1.97 -16.05 -1.75
N ILE A 64 -0.70 -16.47 -1.72
CA ILE A 64 0.44 -15.58 -1.45
C ILE A 64 0.59 -14.55 -2.57
N ILE A 65 0.53 -15.00 -3.83
CA ILE A 65 0.60 -14.09 -4.98
C ILE A 65 -0.60 -13.16 -5.03
N MET A 66 -1.81 -13.67 -4.77
CA MET A 66 -3.02 -12.83 -4.71
C MET A 66 -2.94 -11.76 -3.61
N LEU A 67 -2.50 -12.13 -2.40
CA LEU A 67 -2.32 -11.18 -1.28
C LEU A 67 -1.25 -10.14 -1.61
N ALA A 68 -0.14 -10.56 -2.22
CA ALA A 68 0.93 -9.63 -2.60
C ALA A 68 0.45 -8.62 -3.67
N LYS A 69 -0.29 -9.07 -4.70
CA LYS A 69 -0.91 -8.19 -5.70
C LYS A 69 -1.89 -7.21 -5.05
N HIS A 70 -2.73 -7.68 -4.12
CA HIS A 70 -3.67 -6.84 -3.40
C HIS A 70 -2.97 -5.76 -2.55
N MET A 71 -1.92 -6.13 -1.81
CA MET A 71 -1.10 -5.17 -1.05
C MET A 71 -0.45 -4.13 -1.98
N CYS A 72 0.09 -4.55 -3.13
CA CYS A 72 0.67 -3.65 -4.14
C CYS A 72 -0.35 -2.64 -4.68
N MET A 73 -1.57 -3.09 -4.97
CA MET A 73 -2.65 -2.22 -5.43
C MET A 73 -2.97 -1.13 -4.39
N ILE A 74 -3.09 -1.48 -3.11
CA ILE A 74 -3.38 -0.49 -2.06
C ILE A 74 -2.20 0.49 -1.89
N MET A 75 -0.96 0.00 -1.93
CA MET A 75 0.23 0.86 -1.86
C MET A 75 0.29 1.87 -3.04
N LEU A 76 -0.17 1.49 -4.23
CA LEU A 76 -0.30 2.40 -5.37
C LEU A 76 -1.33 3.50 -5.11
N GLU A 77 -2.49 3.16 -4.55
CA GLU A 77 -3.52 4.14 -4.19
C GLU A 77 -3.03 5.14 -3.16
N MET A 78 -2.31 4.66 -2.13
CA MET A 78 -1.69 5.51 -1.10
C MET A 78 -0.58 6.39 -1.70
N THR A 79 0.23 5.85 -2.62
CA THR A 79 1.28 6.62 -3.31
C THR A 79 0.67 7.71 -4.20
N ASP A 80 -0.41 7.42 -4.92
CA ASP A 80 -1.12 8.41 -5.73
C ASP A 80 -1.80 9.49 -4.89
N PHE A 81 -2.30 9.13 -3.69
CA PHE A 81 -2.83 10.10 -2.73
C PHE A 81 -1.79 11.18 -2.39
N THR A 82 -0.52 10.81 -2.18
CA THR A 82 0.55 11.79 -1.90
C THR A 82 0.74 12.83 -3.01
N ARG A 83 0.29 12.51 -4.23
CA ARG A 83 0.35 13.39 -5.41
C ARG A 83 -0.98 14.12 -5.65
N GLY A 84 -1.94 13.99 -4.73
CA GLY A 84 -3.29 14.49 -4.86
C GLY A 84 -4.13 13.74 -5.90
N ARG A 85 -3.81 12.48 -6.20
CA ARG A 85 -4.50 11.63 -7.19
C ARG A 85 -5.10 10.39 -6.52
N GLY A 86 -5.66 9.50 -7.32
CA GLY A 86 -6.18 8.22 -6.84
C GLY A 86 -7.54 8.32 -6.14
N PRO A 87 -8.06 7.18 -5.66
CA PRO A 87 -9.40 7.07 -5.12
C PRO A 87 -9.55 7.58 -3.68
N LEU A 88 -8.46 7.56 -2.88
CA LEU A 88 -8.47 8.00 -1.48
C LEU A 88 -8.66 9.52 -1.42
N LYS A 89 -9.63 10.00 -0.63
CA LYS A 89 -9.94 11.44 -0.55
C LYS A 89 -9.48 12.02 0.79
N THR A 90 -9.66 11.27 1.86
CA THR A 90 -9.45 11.73 3.24
C THR A 90 -8.26 11.05 3.91
N THR A 91 -7.78 11.64 5.01
CA THR A 91 -6.76 11.01 5.87
C THR A 91 -7.28 9.68 6.43
N MET A 92 -8.57 9.60 6.74
CA MET A 92 -9.20 8.36 7.21
C MET A 92 -9.16 7.25 6.15
N ASP A 93 -9.34 7.58 4.86
CA ASP A 93 -9.20 6.61 3.77
C ASP A 93 -7.77 6.02 3.72
N VAL A 94 -6.75 6.86 3.93
CA VAL A 94 -5.33 6.45 3.96
C VAL A 94 -5.05 5.56 5.17
N ILE A 95 -5.57 5.90 6.35
CA ILE A 95 -5.46 5.06 7.56
C ILE A 95 -6.13 3.70 7.33
N ASN A 96 -7.30 3.68 6.71
CA ASN A 96 -8.00 2.43 6.41
C ASN A 96 -7.26 1.60 5.34
N ALA A 97 -6.63 2.24 4.36
CA ALA A 97 -5.77 1.57 3.38
C ALA A 97 -4.55 0.91 4.08
N ALA A 98 -3.89 1.62 4.99
CA ALA A 98 -2.79 1.08 5.79
C ALA A 98 -3.21 -0.15 6.63
N LYS A 99 -4.38 -0.09 7.27
CA LYS A 99 -4.95 -1.23 8.01
C LYS A 99 -5.16 -2.45 7.11
N LYS A 100 -5.74 -2.25 5.91
CA LYS A 100 -5.95 -3.33 4.94
C LYS A 100 -4.63 -3.97 4.49
N ILE A 101 -3.58 -3.17 4.27
CA ILE A 101 -2.23 -3.69 3.96
C ILE A 101 -1.74 -4.56 5.11
N SER A 102 -1.85 -4.10 6.36
CA SER A 102 -1.40 -4.90 7.51
C SER A 102 -2.19 -6.20 7.66
N GLU A 103 -3.50 -6.18 7.48
CA GLU A 103 -4.32 -7.40 7.56
C GLU A 103 -3.93 -8.42 6.47
N ALA A 104 -3.68 -7.94 5.24
CA ALA A 104 -3.18 -8.78 4.15
C ALA A 104 -1.76 -9.30 4.44
N GLY A 105 -0.89 -8.47 5.01
CA GLY A 105 0.46 -8.84 5.42
C GLY A 105 0.47 -9.93 6.50
N THR A 106 -0.42 -9.85 7.49
CA THR A 106 -0.59 -10.91 8.51
C THR A 106 -1.06 -12.24 7.89
N LYS A 107 -1.98 -12.19 6.93
CA LYS A 107 -2.43 -13.40 6.20
C LYS A 107 -1.29 -14.02 5.38
N LEU A 108 -0.52 -13.18 4.69
CA LEU A 108 0.64 -13.59 3.89
C LEU A 108 1.72 -14.23 4.78
N ASP A 109 2.01 -13.62 5.93
CA ASP A 109 2.95 -14.15 6.92
C ASP A 109 2.54 -15.55 7.39
N LYS A 110 1.25 -15.73 7.75
CA LYS A 110 0.73 -17.04 8.17
C LYS A 110 0.94 -18.12 7.11
N LEU A 111 0.49 -17.88 5.87
CA LEU A 111 0.63 -18.84 4.77
C LEU A 111 2.10 -19.17 4.48
N THR A 112 2.96 -18.16 4.51
CA THR A 112 4.39 -18.35 4.23
C THR A 112 5.08 -19.13 5.35
N ARG A 113 4.66 -18.96 6.62
CA ARG A 113 5.16 -19.77 7.74
C ARG A 113 4.77 -21.25 7.61
N GLU A 114 3.53 -21.54 7.21
CA GLU A 114 3.08 -22.91 6.95
C GLU A 114 3.92 -23.60 5.85
N ILE A 115 4.37 -22.85 4.84
CA ILE A 115 5.31 -23.34 3.82
C ILE A 115 6.72 -23.54 4.42
N ALA A 116 7.19 -22.59 5.22
CA ALA A 116 8.50 -22.67 5.86
C ALA A 116 8.60 -23.87 6.82
N GLU A 117 7.51 -24.27 7.47
CA GLU A 117 7.43 -25.45 8.33
C GLU A 117 7.58 -26.76 7.55
N GLN A 118 7.06 -26.82 6.33
CA GLN A 118 7.21 -27.97 5.44
C GLN A 118 8.62 -28.07 4.84
N CYS A 119 9.45 -27.04 4.97
CA CYS A 119 10.83 -27.06 4.50
C CYS A 119 11.71 -27.85 5.50
N PRO A 120 12.32 -28.97 5.09
CA PRO A 120 13.08 -29.90 5.96
C PRO A 120 14.46 -29.38 6.38
N GLU A 121 14.64 -28.06 6.39
CA GLU A 121 15.81 -27.30 6.87
C GLU A 121 16.91 -26.99 5.82
N SER A 122 17.12 -25.69 5.61
CA SER A 122 18.19 -25.10 4.82
C SER A 122 18.33 -23.61 5.18
N SER A 123 19.42 -22.97 4.75
CA SER A 123 19.57 -21.50 4.80
C SER A 123 18.38 -20.75 4.20
N THR A 124 17.73 -21.31 3.18
CA THR A 124 16.56 -20.72 2.50
C THR A 124 15.36 -20.54 3.44
N LYS A 125 15.15 -21.45 4.40
CA LYS A 125 14.08 -21.29 5.41
C LYS A 125 14.34 -20.08 6.31
N GLN A 126 15.60 -19.89 6.73
CA GLN A 126 15.99 -18.76 7.57
C GLN A 126 15.86 -17.43 6.82
N ASP A 127 16.29 -17.40 5.54
CA ASP A 127 16.13 -16.24 4.68
C ASP A 127 14.65 -15.86 4.54
N LEU A 128 13.78 -16.84 4.28
CA LEU A 128 12.33 -16.62 4.16
C LEU A 128 11.72 -16.03 5.43
N LEU A 129 12.06 -16.58 6.61
CA LEU A 129 11.58 -16.07 7.89
C LEU A 129 12.10 -14.66 8.19
N ALA A 130 13.33 -14.33 7.80
CA ALA A 130 13.88 -12.99 7.93
C ALA A 130 13.12 -11.98 7.04
N TYR A 131 12.76 -12.36 5.81
CA TYR A 131 11.91 -11.52 4.96
C TYR A 131 10.52 -11.30 5.56
N LEU A 132 9.92 -12.31 6.19
CA LEU A 132 8.64 -12.18 6.88
C LEU A 132 8.69 -11.17 8.04
N GLN A 133 9.76 -11.18 8.83
CA GLN A 133 9.96 -10.19 9.89
C GLN A 133 10.05 -8.76 9.34
N ARG A 134 10.70 -8.58 8.17
CA ARG A 134 10.75 -7.28 7.48
C ARG A 134 9.37 -6.84 7.01
N ILE A 135 8.57 -7.75 6.47
CA ILE A 135 7.18 -7.45 6.05
C ILE A 135 6.35 -6.99 7.25
N ALA A 136 6.43 -7.70 8.38
CA ALA A 136 5.73 -7.32 9.61
C ALA A 136 6.15 -5.93 10.10
N LEU A 137 7.46 -5.64 10.08
CA LEU A 137 7.99 -4.32 10.45
C LEU A 137 7.44 -3.22 9.53
N TYR A 138 7.48 -3.41 8.21
CA TYR A 138 7.00 -2.40 7.25
C TYR A 138 5.48 -2.22 7.32
N CYS A 139 4.71 -3.29 7.54
CA CYS A 139 3.26 -3.17 7.77
C CYS A 139 2.96 -2.33 9.01
N HIS A 140 3.74 -2.49 10.09
CA HIS A 140 3.58 -1.67 11.29
C HIS A 140 3.97 -0.20 11.06
N GLN A 141 5.03 0.07 10.29
CA GLN A 141 5.47 1.44 9.98
C GLN A 141 4.48 2.23 9.10
N ILE A 142 3.64 1.54 8.32
CA ILE A 142 2.65 2.15 7.43
C ILE A 142 1.33 2.51 8.16
N GLN A 143 1.04 1.85 9.29
CA GLN A 143 -0.14 2.11 10.13
C GLN A 143 -0.05 3.45 10.87
#